data_AF-A0A3M1A923-F1
#
_entry.id   AF-A0A3M1A923-F1
#
_cell.length_a   1.000
_cell.length_b   1.000
_cell.length_c   1.000
_cell.angle_alpha   90.00
_cell.angle_beta   90.00
_cell.angle_gamma   90.00
#
_symmetry.space_group_name_H-M   'P 1'
#
loop_
_entity.id
_entity.type
_entity.pdbx_description
1 polymer ?
#
loop_
_entity_poly.entity_id
_entity_poly.type
_entity_poly.pdbx_seq_one_letter_code
_entity_poly.pdbx_strand_id
1 'polypeptide(L)'
;PEQPEKGEIVAVQMSFNGLLLRMDGKVIRSQPQRIALHFMQMELESYDILSRVIMLNSTCPERIEDELSSHIGLQEPLAAYRHRRA
;
A
#
# COMPACT_ATOMS: atom_id res chain seq x y z
N PRO A 1 -11.31 -21.55 -10.80
CA PRO A 1 -10.60 -21.00 -9.64
C PRO A 1 -11.57 -20.81 -8.47
N GLU A 2 -11.24 -21.36 -7.31
CA GLU A 2 -11.99 -21.15 -6.07
C GLU A 2 -11.85 -19.67 -5.65
N GLN A 3 -12.94 -19.03 -5.21
CA GLN A 3 -12.92 -17.63 -4.81
C GLN A 3 -12.36 -17.52 -3.39
N PRO A 4 -11.38 -16.62 -3.13
CA PRO A 4 -10.87 -16.39 -1.79
C PRO A 4 -11.97 -16.05 -0.79
N GLU A 5 -11.89 -16.64 0.39
CA GLU A 5 -12.88 -16.46 1.44
C GLU A 5 -12.51 -15.31 2.39
N LYS A 6 -13.52 -14.76 3.08
CA LYS A 6 -13.29 -13.71 4.08
C LYS A 6 -12.35 -14.22 5.17
N GLY A 7 -11.28 -13.48 5.41
CA GLY A 7 -10.25 -13.81 6.42
C GLY A 7 -8.98 -14.40 5.82
N GLU A 8 -9.02 -14.89 4.59
CA GLU A 8 -7.87 -15.42 3.88
C GLU A 8 -6.83 -14.33 3.59
N ILE A 9 -5.54 -14.70 3.66
CA ILE A 9 -4.42 -13.86 3.27
C ILE A 9 -4.00 -14.30 1.87
N VAL A 10 -3.94 -13.35 0.95
CA VAL A 10 -3.59 -13.57 -0.45
C VAL A 10 -2.43 -12.68 -0.86
N ALA A 11 -1.50 -13.25 -1.64
CA ALA A 11 -0.49 -12.46 -2.31
C ALA A 11 -1.12 -11.74 -3.51
N VAL A 12 -0.90 -10.44 -3.61
CA VAL A 12 -1.45 -9.57 -4.66
C VAL A 12 -0.31 -9.06 -5.51
N GLN A 13 -0.42 -9.27 -6.82
CA GLN A 13 0.50 -8.74 -7.80
C GLN A 13 -0.28 -7.89 -8.80
N MET A 14 0.08 -6.61 -8.91
CA MET A 14 -0.53 -5.66 -9.84
C MET A 14 0.53 -5.13 -10.81
N SER A 15 0.17 -5.03 -12.09
CA SER A 15 1.00 -4.39 -13.10
C SER A 15 0.31 -3.11 -13.56
N PHE A 16 1.03 -1.98 -13.49
CA PHE A 16 0.55 -0.68 -13.96
C PHE A 16 1.65 0.00 -14.78
N ASN A 17 1.40 0.20 -16.08
CA ASN A 17 2.36 0.81 -17.02
C ASN A 17 3.77 0.19 -16.98
N GLY A 18 3.84 -1.14 -16.82
CA GLY A 18 5.10 -1.88 -16.74
C GLY A 18 5.77 -1.87 -15.36
N LEU A 19 5.21 -1.14 -14.39
CA LEU A 19 5.63 -1.19 -12.99
C LEU A 19 4.90 -2.33 -12.27
N LEU A 20 5.65 -3.10 -11.48
CA LEU A 20 5.13 -4.21 -10.72
C LEU A 20 4.95 -3.81 -9.26
N LEU A 21 3.76 -4.02 -8.71
CA LEU A 21 3.47 -3.87 -7.30
C LEU A 21 3.21 -5.23 -6.68
N ARG A 22 3.80 -5.46 -5.51
CA ARG A 22 3.62 -6.67 -4.70
C ARG A 22 3.19 -6.30 -3.29
N MET A 23 2.15 -6.96 -2.82
CA MET A 23 1.58 -6.71 -1.49
C MET A 23 0.83 -7.94 -1.00
N ASP A 24 0.75 -8.09 0.32
CA ASP A 24 -0.12 -9.07 0.96
C ASP A 24 -1.43 -8.41 1.36
N GLY A 25 -2.54 -9.04 1.00
CA GLY A 25 -3.89 -8.55 1.27
C GLY A 25 -4.70 -9.56 2.08
N LYS A 26 -5.45 -9.07 3.07
CA LYS A 26 -6.48 -9.85 3.76
C LYS A 26 -7.83 -9.63 3.10
N VAL A 27 -8.52 -10.70 2.75
CA VAL A 27 -9.88 -10.63 2.21
C VAL A 27 -10.85 -10.19 3.31
N ILE A 28 -11.40 -8.99 3.17
CA ILE A 28 -12.38 -8.44 4.13
C ILE A 28 -13.83 -8.63 3.67
N ARG A 29 -14.04 -8.80 2.36
CA ARG A 29 -15.34 -9.09 1.76
C ARG A 29 -15.15 -9.87 0.47
N SER A 30 -15.91 -10.96 0.31
CA SER A 30 -15.97 -11.76 -0.91
C SER A 30 -17.41 -11.76 -1.43
N GLN A 31 -17.59 -11.46 -2.71
CA GLN A 31 -18.86 -11.43 -3.44
C GLN A 31 -18.65 -12.10 -4.80
N PRO A 32 -19.72 -12.53 -5.49
CA PRO A 32 -19.60 -13.05 -6.84
C PRO A 32 -18.83 -12.06 -7.73
N GLN A 33 -17.66 -12.46 -8.20
CA GLN A 33 -16.75 -11.71 -9.07
C GLN A 33 -16.09 -10.47 -8.45
N ARG A 34 -16.26 -10.23 -7.15
CA ARG A 34 -15.70 -9.04 -6.48
C ARG A 34 -15.08 -9.41 -5.14
N ILE A 35 -13.89 -8.90 -4.90
CA ILE A 35 -13.16 -9.11 -3.65
C ILE A 35 -12.72 -7.74 -3.16
N ALA A 36 -12.91 -7.48 -1.87
CA ALA A 36 -12.30 -6.34 -1.21
C ALA A 36 -11.16 -6.84 -0.31
N LEU A 37 -10.01 -6.18 -0.44
CA LEU A 37 -8.80 -6.52 0.28
C LEU A 37 -8.43 -5.38 1.23
N HIS A 38 -7.92 -5.74 2.40
CA HIS A 38 -7.17 -4.85 3.28
C HIS A 38 -5.69 -5.18 3.10
N PHE A 39 -4.90 -4.27 2.55
CA PHE A 39 -3.46 -4.47 2.37
C PHE A 39 -2.77 -4.42 3.73
N MET A 40 -2.06 -5.49 4.07
CA MET A 40 -1.38 -5.60 5.37
C MET A 40 0.08 -5.21 5.28
N GLN A 41 0.75 -5.64 4.21
CA GLN A 41 2.18 -5.45 4.02
C GLN A 41 2.48 -5.25 2.54
N MET A 42 3.48 -4.42 2.25
CA MET A 42 4.00 -4.24 0.90
C MET A 42 5.47 -3.86 0.95
N GLU A 43 6.18 -4.14 -0.13
CA GLU A 43 7.56 -3.68 -0.29
C GLU A 43 7.59 -2.15 -0.43
N LEU A 44 8.65 -1.52 0.08
CA LEU A 44 8.78 -0.05 0.05
C LEU A 44 8.75 0.51 -1.38
N GLU A 45 9.39 -0.18 -2.34
CA GLU A 45 9.34 0.19 -3.75
C GLU A 45 7.91 0.15 -4.31
N SER A 46 7.15 -0.89 -3.96
CA SER A 46 5.73 -1.00 -4.34
C SER A 46 4.90 0.12 -3.73
N TYR A 47 5.22 0.55 -2.51
CA TYR A 47 4.56 1.67 -1.84
C TYR A 47 4.83 3.01 -2.57
N ASP A 48 6.09 3.27 -2.94
CA ASP A 48 6.47 4.47 -3.67
C ASP A 48 5.78 4.55 -5.03
N ILE A 49 5.64 3.42 -5.72
CA ILE A 49 4.88 3.34 -6.97
C ILE A 49 3.39 3.60 -6.71
N LEU A 50 2.80 2.94 -5.72
CA LEU A 50 1.37 3.07 -5.41
C LEU A 50 1.00 4.50 -5.03
N SER A 51 1.80 5.14 -4.17
CA SER A 51 1.57 6.51 -3.74
C SER A 51 1.56 7.48 -4.92
N ARG A 52 2.52 7.36 -5.85
CA ARG A 52 2.54 8.14 -7.10
C ARG A 52 1.33 7.87 -7.98
N VAL A 53 0.92 6.60 -8.13
CA VAL A 53 -0.27 6.24 -8.90
C VAL A 53 -1.52 6.88 -8.31
N ILE A 54 -1.69 6.84 -6.98
CA ILE A 54 -2.83 7.48 -6.30
C ILE A 54 -2.77 9.00 -6.51
N MET A 55 -1.62 9.63 -6.30
CA MET A 55 -1.43 11.08 -6.47
C MET A 55 -1.80 11.54 -7.88
N LEU A 56 -1.34 10.83 -8.91
CA LEU A 56 -1.58 11.18 -10.31
C LEU A 56 -3.03 10.98 -10.77
N ASN A 57 -3.80 10.13 -10.10
CA ASN A 57 -5.18 9.82 -10.45
C ASN A 57 -6.22 10.45 -9.50
N SER A 58 -5.78 11.15 -8.46
CA SER A 58 -6.67 11.81 -7.49
C SER A 58 -7.21 13.13 -8.02
N THR A 59 -8.48 13.42 -7.75
CA THR A 59 -9.09 14.73 -7.98
C THR A 59 -8.74 15.74 -6.88
N CYS A 60 -8.13 15.29 -5.77
CA CYS A 60 -7.70 16.11 -4.65
C CYS A 60 -6.30 15.68 -4.17
N PRO A 61 -5.22 16.01 -4.91
CA PRO A 61 -3.86 15.57 -4.58
C PRO A 61 -3.39 15.99 -3.19
N GLU A 62 -3.75 17.20 -2.74
CA GLU A 62 -3.36 17.73 -1.42
C GLU A 62 -3.82 16.83 -0.27
N ARG A 63 -5.06 16.31 -0.35
CA ARG A 63 -5.60 15.38 0.67
C ARG A 63 -4.86 14.05 0.68
N ILE A 64 -4.42 13.59 -0.49
CA ILE A 64 -3.65 12.36 -0.59
C ILE A 64 -2.25 12.55 -0.01
N GLU A 65 -1.64 13.72 -0.22
CA GLU A 65 -0.35 14.06 0.38
C GLU A 65 -0.43 14.08 1.92
N ASP A 66 -1.51 14.63 2.48
CA ASP A 66 -1.79 14.58 3.93
C ASP A 66 -1.95 13.13 4.43
N GLU A 67 -2.74 12.31 3.71
CA GLU A 67 -2.96 10.90 4.07
C GLU A 67 -1.65 10.09 4.02
N LEU A 68 -0.84 10.27 2.98
CA LEU A 68 0.44 9.59 2.81
C LEU A 68 1.47 10.04 3.85
N SER A 69 1.58 11.35 4.12
CA SER A 69 2.55 11.89 5.09
C SER A 69 2.22 11.52 6.54
N SER A 70 0.93 11.32 6.85
CA SER A 70 0.48 10.83 8.16
C SER A 70 0.68 9.33 8.36
N HIS A 71 1.09 8.59 7.32
CA HIS A 71 1.20 7.14 7.41
C HIS A 71 2.45 6.73 8.21
N ILE A 72 2.21 6.05 9.34
CA ILE A 72 3.23 5.62 10.33
C ILE A 72 4.43 4.87 9.70
N GLY A 73 4.23 4.16 8.59
CA GLY A 73 5.31 3.44 7.89
C GLY A 73 6.35 4.32 7.17
N LEU A 74 6.04 5.60 6.96
CA LEU A 74 6.91 6.59 6.29
C LEU A 74 7.53 7.61 7.23
N GLN A 75 7.15 7.63 8.51
CA GLN A 75 7.82 8.48 9.48
C GLN A 75 9.22 7.91 9.71
N GLU A 76 10.23 8.54 9.12
CA GLU A 76 11.63 8.30 9.52
C GLU A 76 11.69 8.30 11.06
N PRO A 77 12.42 7.37 11.70
CA PRO A 77 12.65 7.47 13.13
C PRO A 77 13.45 8.74 13.39
N LEU A 78 12.78 9.82 13.76
CA LEU A 78 13.37 11.12 14.15
C LEU A 78 14.39 10.99 15.31
N ALA A 79 14.53 9.79 15.90
CA ALA A 79 15.51 9.47 16.93
C ALA A 79 16.86 8.93 16.41
N ALA A 80 16.99 8.48 15.15
CA ALA A 80 18.20 7.78 14.69
C ALA A 80 19.37 8.70 14.28
N TYR A 81 19.13 10.00 14.09
CA TYR A 81 20.15 10.95 13.60
C TYR A 81 20.87 11.77 14.68
N ARG A 82 20.66 11.51 15.98
CA ARG A 82 21.36 12.23 17.07
C ARG A 82 22.58 11.52 17.67
N HIS A 83 22.95 10.32 17.22
CA HIS A 83 24.07 9.55 17.81
C HIS A 83 25.25 9.23 16.87
N ARG A 84 25.47 10.00 15.81
CA ARG A 84 26.71 9.91 14.99
C ARG A 84 27.46 11.23 14.85
N ARG A 85 27.52 12.00 15.94
CA ARG A 85 28.55 13.02 16.18
C ARG A 85 28.87 13.05 17.68
N ALA A 86 29.78 12.18 18.08
CA ALA A 86 30.61 12.34 19.27
C ALA A 86 32.05 12.08 18.83
#